data_AF-A0A919KUC5-F1
#
_entry.id   AF-A0A919KUC5-F1
#
_cell.length_a   1.000
_cell.length_b   1.000
_cell.length_c   1.000
_cell.angle_alpha   90.00
_cell.angle_beta   90.00
_cell.angle_gamma   90.00
#
_symmetry.space_group_name_H-M   'P 1'
#
loop_
_entity.id
_entity.type
_entity.pdbx_description
1 polymer ?
#
loop_
_entity_poly.entity_id
_entity_poly.type
_entity_poly.pdbx_seq_one_letter_code
_entity_poly.pdbx_strand_id
1 'polypeptide(L)'
;MIIRRSGMPVKATHGRHKGVLPRRWLVVSATGAALVATALIATLVVVLLPDHVADADPGAAGTEAIDPTGVESPTGSASPTPSASPTPSASASAKLTSGKTFMGKSTVLIGRISNDEPSVAAPFDAQYQYVVSPPAPSSDVYTAKTCPDGTNWWGCVWGGRGGLVPHMQDRAAQATYKGQPYPQTMVWSWFVLPHLTPNATWQDEVKAVNQVDLLTRYLNDYRFFLQKIGTSPDMIDLEADFWGFARGTGDVNTVPAQVTAAAPNDCGNQANTIAGLSRCLIEMTRKYAPNATVGLHLTCWDWPGNEQKCARDYGALGAKNADFLVGEVEDMDAGLKALPENGGHNSFWSEEKWSAQLAYWKIMAEAAGKPIVVWQIPVGNMRQNNTPYHYQDDKVDWLFSNMDRVASAHVAGLLFGQGSDKSTTIETDGGNLFAKTIAYRNSGGTPLNLP
;
A
#
# COMPACT_ATOMS: atom_id res chain seq x y z
N MET A 1 -18.97 11.65 7.49
CA MET A 1 -20.06 12.30 6.72
C MET A 1 -20.93 11.19 6.13
N ILE A 2 -22.14 11.00 6.65
CA ILE A 2 -23.05 9.90 6.30
C ILE A 2 -23.70 10.22 4.94
N ILE A 3 -23.59 9.33 3.95
CA ILE A 3 -24.42 9.40 2.74
C ILE A 3 -25.11 8.05 2.54
N ARG A 4 -26.36 8.01 3.01
CA ARG A 4 -27.41 7.14 2.45
C ARG A 4 -27.75 7.67 1.06
N ARG A 5 -27.89 6.80 0.07
CA ARG A 5 -28.64 7.09 -1.17
C ARG A 5 -29.98 6.36 -1.12
N SER A 6 -31.05 7.14 -1.05
CA SER A 6 -32.43 6.71 -1.33
C SER A 6 -32.82 7.18 -2.73
N GLY A 7 -33.60 6.38 -3.46
CA GLY A 7 -34.40 6.89 -4.58
C GLY A 7 -34.65 5.90 -5.73
N MET A 8 -35.50 4.91 -5.53
CA MET A 8 -36.30 4.30 -6.61
C MET A 8 -37.67 4.99 -6.66
N PRO A 9 -38.25 5.26 -7.85
CA PRO A 9 -39.63 5.73 -7.93
C PRO A 9 -40.63 4.56 -7.98
N VAL A 10 -41.63 4.63 -7.12
CA VAL A 10 -42.85 3.82 -7.14
C VAL A 10 -43.79 4.33 -8.24
N LYS A 11 -44.36 3.44 -9.06
CA LYS A 11 -45.54 3.73 -9.89
C LYS A 11 -46.73 2.92 -9.37
N ALA A 12 -47.83 3.64 -9.10
CA ALA A 12 -49.09 3.12 -8.60
C ALA A 12 -49.96 2.49 -9.72
N THR A 13 -50.82 1.55 -9.33
CA THR A 13 -51.77 0.77 -10.12
C THR A 13 -53.19 1.36 -10.17
N HIS A 14 -53.94 0.97 -11.23
CA HIS A 14 -55.41 0.94 -11.52
C HIS A 14 -55.78 1.77 -12.77
N GLY A 15 -56.56 1.35 -13.79
CA GLY A 15 -57.23 0.09 -14.13
C GLY A 15 -58.12 0.24 -15.40
N ARG A 16 -58.54 -0.91 -15.96
CA ARG A 16 -59.67 -1.21 -16.90
C ARG A 16 -59.63 -0.89 -18.42
N HIS A 17 -59.75 -2.01 -19.16
CA HIS A 17 -60.70 -2.37 -20.25
C HIS A 17 -60.31 -2.31 -21.75
N LYS A 18 -60.44 -3.52 -22.34
CA LYS A 18 -60.92 -3.93 -23.68
C LYS A 18 -59.99 -3.83 -24.91
N GLY A 19 -59.59 -5.02 -25.40
CA GLY A 19 -59.96 -5.46 -26.75
C GLY A 19 -58.85 -5.68 -27.78
N VAL A 20 -58.91 -6.86 -28.42
CA VAL A 20 -58.42 -7.24 -29.77
C VAL A 20 -57.05 -7.97 -29.87
N LEU A 21 -57.13 -9.27 -30.17
CA LEU A 21 -56.12 -10.20 -30.73
C LEU A 21 -56.06 -10.05 -32.28
N PRO A 22 -55.22 -10.80 -33.04
CA PRO A 22 -53.79 -11.14 -32.90
C PRO A 22 -53.02 -10.91 -34.23
N ARG A 23 -51.69 -11.08 -34.25
CA ARG A 23 -50.98 -11.63 -35.44
C ARG A 23 -49.58 -12.11 -35.06
N ARG A 24 -49.35 -13.42 -35.23
CA ARG A 24 -48.04 -14.09 -35.19
C ARG A 24 -47.33 -13.88 -36.53
N TRP A 25 -46.03 -13.58 -36.49
CA TRP A 25 -45.03 -14.02 -37.46
C TRP A 25 -43.72 -14.36 -36.72
N LEU A 26 -43.00 -15.34 -37.27
CA LEU A 26 -41.87 -16.09 -36.72
C LEU A 26 -40.51 -15.44 -37.06
N VAL A 27 -39.52 -15.61 -36.15
CA VAL A 27 -38.05 -15.73 -36.35
C VAL A 27 -37.32 -14.43 -36.79
N VAL A 28 -36.29 -13.92 -36.08
CA VAL A 28 -34.92 -14.45 -35.91
C VAL A 28 -34.37 -14.09 -34.51
N SER A 29 -33.74 -15.07 -33.86
CA SER A 29 -32.92 -14.90 -32.66
C SER A 29 -31.56 -14.31 -33.04
N ALA A 30 -31.18 -13.18 -32.45
CA ALA A 30 -29.82 -12.70 -32.41
C ALA A 30 -29.43 -12.45 -30.95
N THR A 31 -28.51 -13.28 -30.50
CA THR A 31 -27.75 -13.19 -29.25
C THR A 31 -27.04 -11.85 -29.15
N GLY A 32 -27.23 -11.15 -28.03
CA GLY A 32 -26.47 -9.96 -27.65
C GLY A 32 -26.11 -10.06 -26.18
N ALA A 33 -25.00 -10.72 -25.89
CA ALA A 33 -24.38 -10.76 -24.57
C ALA A 33 -23.81 -9.38 -24.24
N ALA A 34 -24.22 -8.81 -23.10
CA ALA A 34 -23.55 -7.68 -22.51
C ALA A 34 -22.23 -8.17 -21.88
N LEU A 35 -21.10 -7.70 -22.42
CA LEU A 35 -19.78 -7.87 -21.83
C LEU A 35 -19.77 -7.16 -20.47
N VAL A 36 -19.56 -7.93 -19.40
CA VAL A 36 -19.10 -7.43 -18.10
C VAL A 36 -17.59 -7.52 -18.12
N ALA A 37 -16.91 -6.38 -18.00
CA ALA A 37 -15.46 -6.30 -17.91
C ALA A 37 -15.00 -6.91 -16.58
N THR A 38 -14.52 -8.15 -16.63
CA THR A 38 -13.71 -8.74 -15.57
C THR A 38 -12.31 -8.15 -15.70
N ALA A 39 -11.90 -7.28 -14.77
CA ALA A 39 -10.50 -6.88 -14.66
C ALA A 39 -9.70 -8.09 -14.16
N LEU A 40 -9.09 -8.82 -15.10
CA LEU A 40 -8.04 -9.78 -14.78
C LEU A 40 -6.78 -8.98 -14.45
N ILE A 41 -6.31 -9.06 -13.21
CA ILE A 41 -4.91 -8.76 -12.89
C ILE A 41 -4.10 -9.92 -13.46
N ALA A 42 -3.65 -9.76 -14.71
CA ALA A 42 -2.66 -10.61 -15.33
C ALA A 42 -1.42 -9.75 -15.58
N THR A 43 -0.42 -9.86 -14.71
CA THR A 43 0.91 -9.35 -14.99
C THR A 43 1.51 -10.18 -16.11
N LEU A 44 1.39 -9.70 -17.34
CA LEU A 44 2.07 -10.29 -18.49
C LEU A 44 3.54 -9.85 -18.44
N VAL A 45 4.44 -10.79 -18.15
CA VAL A 45 5.88 -10.60 -18.33
C VAL A 45 6.15 -10.59 -19.84
N VAL A 46 6.37 -9.40 -20.42
CA VAL A 46 6.85 -9.27 -21.79
C VAL A 46 8.37 -9.13 -21.74
N VAL A 47 9.07 -10.20 -22.11
CA VAL A 47 10.51 -10.18 -22.37
C VAL A 47 10.73 -9.65 -23.79
N LEU A 48 11.26 -8.43 -23.93
CA LEU A 48 11.82 -7.94 -25.18
C LEU A 48 13.35 -8.02 -25.11
N LEU A 49 13.92 -8.86 -25.98
CA LEU A 49 15.36 -8.93 -26.24
C LEU A 49 15.81 -7.69 -27.04
N PRO A 50 17.03 -7.14 -26.80
CA PRO A 50 17.49 -5.95 -27.50
C PRO A 50 18.14 -6.31 -28.85
N ASP A 51 17.69 -5.65 -29.93
CA ASP A 51 18.41 -5.58 -31.19
C ASP A 51 19.08 -4.21 -31.39
N HIS A 52 20.36 -4.31 -31.74
CA HIS A 52 21.35 -3.37 -32.27
C HIS A 52 21.08 -1.87 -32.52
N VAL A 53 21.99 -1.10 -31.89
CA VAL A 53 22.71 0.13 -32.27
C VAL A 53 22.70 0.53 -33.75
N ALA A 54 22.43 1.82 -34.00
CA ALA A 54 23.05 2.60 -35.09
C ALA A 54 23.30 4.05 -34.65
N ASP A 55 24.53 4.52 -34.87
CA ASP A 55 25.11 5.83 -34.56
C ASP A 55 24.52 7.00 -35.35
N ALA A 56 24.53 8.20 -34.74
CA ALA A 56 24.84 9.47 -35.42
C ALA A 56 25.23 10.59 -34.40
N ASP A 57 26.42 11.16 -34.64
CA ASP A 57 27.16 12.21 -33.92
C ASP A 57 26.65 13.66 -34.27
N PRO A 58 27.18 14.79 -33.72
CA PRO A 58 26.38 15.94 -33.32
C PRO A 58 26.67 17.20 -34.19
N GLY A 59 25.79 18.19 -34.12
CA GLY A 59 25.95 19.48 -34.80
C GLY A 59 25.74 20.65 -33.85
N ALA A 60 26.81 21.42 -33.61
CA ALA A 60 26.88 22.60 -32.76
C ALA A 60 26.37 23.89 -33.43
N ALA A 61 26.02 24.88 -32.59
CA ALA A 61 26.08 26.36 -32.75
C ALA A 61 24.82 26.98 -32.07
N GLY A 62 24.85 28.06 -31.31
CA GLY A 62 25.90 29.03 -30.99
C GLY A 62 25.39 30.01 -29.91
N THR A 63 26.35 30.68 -29.29
CA THR A 63 26.30 31.79 -28.31
C THR A 63 25.47 32.99 -28.74
N GLU A 64 24.90 33.72 -27.76
CA GLU A 64 25.08 35.17 -27.62
C GLU A 64 24.61 35.69 -26.25
N ALA A 65 25.44 36.53 -25.64
CA ALA A 65 25.21 37.28 -24.42
C ALA A 65 25.39 38.76 -24.73
N ILE A 66 24.45 39.63 -24.32
CA ILE A 66 24.68 41.08 -24.21
C ILE A 66 23.86 41.63 -23.03
N ASP A 67 24.58 42.17 -22.05
CA ASP A 67 24.19 43.28 -21.16
C ASP A 67 24.95 44.53 -21.70
N PRO A 68 24.48 45.79 -21.55
CA PRO A 68 24.93 46.55 -20.37
C PRO A 68 24.07 47.75 -19.89
N THR A 69 24.33 48.15 -18.63
CA THR A 69 24.29 49.53 -18.01
C THR A 69 22.93 50.20 -17.75
N GLY A 70 22.65 50.91 -16.64
CA GLY A 70 23.38 51.26 -15.42
C GLY A 70 22.66 52.39 -14.62
N VAL A 71 23.03 52.55 -13.33
CA VAL A 71 23.03 53.79 -12.49
C VAL A 71 21.64 54.31 -12.03
N GLU A 72 21.29 54.61 -10.76
CA GLU A 72 21.95 55.37 -9.68
C GLU A 72 21.23 55.17 -8.32
N SER A 73 21.95 55.39 -7.19
CA SER A 73 21.40 55.56 -5.82
C SER A 73 21.46 57.03 -5.40
N PRO A 74 20.76 57.43 -4.31
CA PRO A 74 21.50 58.12 -3.26
C PRO A 74 21.18 57.71 -1.81
N THR A 75 22.17 58.03 -0.99
CA THR A 75 22.46 57.80 0.43
C THR A 75 21.55 58.50 1.45
N GLY A 76 21.50 57.95 2.68
CA GLY A 76 21.11 58.69 3.89
C GLY A 76 21.31 57.89 5.19
N SER A 77 22.39 58.21 5.92
CA SER A 77 22.82 57.61 7.20
C SER A 77 22.01 58.05 8.42
N ALA A 78 21.87 57.18 9.43
CA ALA A 78 22.09 57.48 10.85
C ALA A 78 21.94 56.23 11.75
N SER A 79 22.99 55.92 12.54
CA SER A 79 22.90 55.09 13.76
C SER A 79 22.65 55.99 14.98
N PRO A 80 22.05 55.43 16.05
CA PRO A 80 22.81 55.36 17.30
C PRO A 80 22.71 54.00 18.02
N THR A 81 23.72 53.75 18.84
CA THR A 81 24.09 52.54 19.59
C THR A 81 23.32 52.38 20.92
N PRO A 82 23.60 51.35 21.76
CA PRO A 82 22.84 50.10 21.89
C PRO A 82 21.99 50.02 23.19
N SER A 83 20.92 49.24 23.16
CA SER A 83 20.20 48.84 24.38
C SER A 83 19.96 47.33 24.41
N ALA A 84 20.52 46.73 25.47
CA ALA A 84 20.20 45.48 26.16
C ALA A 84 19.44 44.37 25.41
N SER A 85 20.12 43.23 25.29
CA SER A 85 19.59 41.92 24.94
C SER A 85 18.42 41.47 25.83
N PRO A 86 17.36 40.89 25.26
CA PRO A 86 16.54 39.92 25.96
C PRO A 86 16.99 38.49 25.59
N THR A 87 17.25 37.72 26.63
CA THR A 87 17.55 36.29 26.67
C THR A 87 16.55 35.46 25.84
N PRO A 88 16.99 34.42 25.10
CA PRO A 88 16.09 33.57 24.33
C PRO A 88 15.21 32.73 25.27
N SER A 89 13.89 32.82 25.07
CA SER A 89 12.94 31.89 25.68
C SER A 89 13.10 30.54 25.00
N ALA A 90 13.68 29.58 25.72
CA ALA A 90 13.82 28.21 25.29
C ALA A 90 12.43 27.59 25.12
N SER A 91 11.95 27.49 23.88
CA SER A 91 10.94 26.51 23.52
C SER A 91 11.57 25.13 23.63
N ALA A 92 10.96 24.30 24.48
CA ALA A 92 11.45 23.00 24.88
C ALA A 92 11.89 22.16 23.67
N SER A 93 13.20 21.98 23.53
CA SER A 93 13.76 20.89 22.73
C SER A 93 13.25 19.60 23.36
N ALA A 94 12.27 18.97 22.73
CA ALA A 94 11.90 17.60 23.04
C ALA A 94 13.19 16.78 23.00
N LYS A 95 13.57 16.27 24.16
CA LYS A 95 14.75 15.45 24.37
C LYS A 95 14.66 14.27 23.40
N LEU A 96 15.45 14.29 22.31
CA LEU A 96 15.58 13.16 21.40
C LEU A 96 15.88 11.93 22.25
N THR A 97 14.94 10.99 22.28
CA THR A 97 15.13 9.72 22.97
C THR A 97 16.22 8.95 22.23
N SER A 98 17.27 8.58 22.97
CA SER A 98 18.37 7.79 22.47
C SER A 98 17.89 6.46 21.88
N GLY A 99 18.35 6.11 20.68
CA GLY A 99 18.60 4.73 20.26
C GLY A 99 17.43 3.83 19.84
N LYS A 100 16.20 4.34 19.70
CA LYS A 100 15.10 3.51 19.15
C LYS A 100 15.30 3.28 17.65
N THR A 101 15.23 2.02 17.22
CA THR A 101 15.33 1.62 15.80
C THR A 101 14.10 0.85 15.35
N PHE A 102 13.74 0.98 14.07
CA PHE A 102 12.75 0.13 13.41
C PHE A 102 13.42 -0.57 12.22
N MET A 103 13.32 -1.91 12.17
CA MET A 103 14.01 -2.75 11.17
C MET A 103 15.51 -2.44 11.05
N GLY A 104 16.16 -2.17 12.18
CA GLY A 104 17.60 -1.83 12.23
C GLY A 104 17.95 -0.42 11.75
N LYS A 105 16.97 0.43 11.42
CA LYS A 105 17.19 1.83 11.01
C LYS A 105 16.77 2.80 12.11
N SER A 106 17.49 3.91 12.23
CA SER A 106 17.19 5.01 13.15
C SER A 106 16.44 6.17 12.49
N THR A 107 16.19 6.08 11.18
CA THR A 107 15.47 7.09 10.39
C THR A 107 14.25 6.48 9.71
N VAL A 108 13.28 7.30 9.30
CA VAL A 108 12.11 6.84 8.53
C VAL A 108 12.58 6.10 7.28
N LEU A 109 12.06 4.88 7.09
CA LEU A 109 12.36 4.01 5.96
C LEU A 109 11.75 4.56 4.67
N ILE A 110 12.50 4.52 3.57
CA ILE A 110 11.96 4.81 2.24
C ILE A 110 12.01 3.52 1.42
N GLY A 111 10.83 3.00 1.07
CA GLY A 111 10.69 1.79 0.28
C GLY A 111 9.91 2.02 -1.01
N ARG A 112 9.98 1.04 -1.90
CA ARG A 112 9.31 1.09 -3.19
C ARG A 112 8.64 -0.23 -3.56
N ILE A 113 7.73 -0.24 -4.53
CA ILE A 113 7.27 -1.48 -5.13
C ILE A 113 8.45 -2.20 -5.80
N SER A 114 8.46 -3.51 -5.71
CA SER A 114 9.43 -4.33 -6.44
C SER A 114 9.14 -4.26 -7.93
N ASN A 115 10.19 -4.06 -8.72
CA ASN A 115 10.18 -4.02 -10.19
C ASN A 115 11.39 -4.83 -10.67
N ASP A 116 11.59 -5.02 -11.97
CA ASP A 116 12.73 -5.81 -12.47
C ASP A 116 14.08 -5.08 -12.40
N GLU A 117 14.10 -3.78 -12.13
CA GLU A 117 15.33 -2.99 -12.05
C GLU A 117 16.07 -3.16 -10.71
N PRO A 118 17.38 -3.48 -10.72
CA PRO A 118 18.19 -3.47 -9.52
C PRO A 118 18.22 -2.06 -8.89
N SER A 119 18.45 -1.95 -7.59
CA SER A 119 18.39 -0.69 -6.82
C SER A 119 19.48 0.36 -7.15
N VAL A 120 20.08 0.32 -8.33
CA VAL A 120 21.25 1.13 -8.70
C VAL A 120 20.95 2.63 -8.76
N ALA A 121 19.69 3.00 -9.00
CA ALA A 121 19.30 4.39 -9.24
C ALA A 121 19.09 5.21 -7.96
N ALA A 122 18.72 4.60 -6.82
CA ALA A 122 18.51 5.30 -5.56
C ALA A 122 18.61 4.39 -4.33
N PRO A 123 19.03 4.93 -3.16
CA PRO A 123 19.28 4.15 -1.94
C PRO A 123 17.98 3.88 -1.12
N PHE A 124 17.05 3.11 -1.69
CA PHE A 124 15.84 2.65 -0.98
C PHE A 124 16.19 1.65 0.13
N ASP A 125 15.57 1.78 1.31
CA ASP A 125 15.72 0.83 2.44
C ASP A 125 14.99 -0.48 2.23
N ALA A 126 13.90 -0.44 1.47
CA ALA A 126 12.96 -1.56 1.38
C ALA A 126 12.38 -1.68 -0.03
N GLN A 127 11.93 -2.87 -0.36
CA GLN A 127 11.05 -3.09 -1.49
C GLN A 127 9.86 -3.94 -1.06
N TYR A 128 8.67 -3.65 -1.59
CA TYR A 128 7.47 -4.39 -1.26
C TYR A 128 6.93 -5.18 -2.45
N GLN A 129 6.30 -6.30 -2.15
CA GLN A 129 5.72 -7.22 -3.14
C GLN A 129 4.33 -7.65 -2.68
N TYR A 130 3.35 -7.55 -3.58
CA TYR A 130 2.04 -8.16 -3.36
C TYR A 130 2.16 -9.68 -3.44
N VAL A 131 1.59 -10.37 -2.45
CA VAL A 131 1.25 -11.79 -2.53
C VAL A 131 -0.25 -11.86 -2.77
N VAL A 132 -0.61 -12.01 -4.05
CA VAL A 132 -1.99 -11.95 -4.54
C VAL A 132 -2.23 -13.10 -5.52
N SER A 133 -2.95 -14.11 -5.07
CA SER A 133 -3.44 -15.22 -5.90
C SER A 133 -4.52 -15.98 -5.14
N PRO A 134 -5.31 -16.84 -5.80
CA PRO A 134 -6.02 -17.89 -5.09
C PRO A 134 -5.03 -18.71 -4.22
N PRO A 135 -5.45 -19.17 -3.02
CA PRO A 135 -4.62 -20.10 -2.26
C PRO A 135 -4.38 -21.39 -3.03
N ALA A 136 -3.34 -22.13 -2.63
CA ALA A 136 -2.99 -23.40 -3.26
C ALA A 136 -4.22 -24.29 -3.52
N PRO A 137 -4.31 -24.95 -4.70
CA PRO A 137 -5.50 -25.69 -5.10
C PRO A 137 -5.72 -26.94 -4.23
N SER A 138 -4.67 -27.50 -3.63
CA SER A 138 -4.76 -28.53 -2.61
C SER A 138 -3.57 -28.46 -1.64
N SER A 139 -3.67 -29.14 -0.50
CA SER A 139 -2.56 -29.29 0.46
C SER A 139 -1.36 -30.04 -0.11
N ASP A 140 -1.58 -30.90 -1.11
CA ASP A 140 -0.52 -31.73 -1.69
C ASP A 140 0.57 -30.87 -2.35
N VAL A 141 0.20 -29.71 -2.89
CA VAL A 141 1.11 -28.78 -3.55
C VAL A 141 2.19 -28.26 -2.59
N TYR A 142 1.90 -28.16 -1.28
CA TYR A 142 2.90 -27.75 -0.30
C TYR A 142 4.03 -28.77 -0.12
N THR A 143 3.86 -30.02 -0.54
CA THR A 143 4.89 -31.07 -0.43
C THR A 143 5.33 -31.65 -1.78
N ALA A 144 4.64 -31.27 -2.87
CA ALA A 144 4.95 -31.70 -4.22
C ALA A 144 6.39 -31.34 -4.64
N LYS A 145 6.98 -32.21 -5.49
CA LYS A 145 8.31 -31.99 -6.05
C LYS A 145 8.34 -30.91 -7.13
N THR A 146 7.25 -30.78 -7.87
CA THR A 146 7.07 -29.83 -8.96
C THR A 146 5.77 -29.07 -8.79
N CYS A 147 5.72 -27.89 -9.37
CA CYS A 147 4.49 -27.12 -9.47
C CYS A 147 3.53 -27.77 -10.47
N PRO A 148 2.22 -27.79 -10.19
CA PRO A 148 1.25 -28.24 -11.18
C PRO A 148 1.19 -27.22 -12.33
N ASP A 149 1.17 -27.73 -13.56
CA ASP A 149 1.12 -26.89 -14.77
C ASP A 149 -0.14 -26.01 -14.77
N GLY A 150 0.01 -24.76 -15.23
CA GLY A 150 -1.11 -23.82 -15.35
C GLY A 150 -1.70 -23.31 -14.02
N THR A 151 -1.01 -23.54 -12.89
CA THR A 151 -1.50 -23.08 -11.58
C THR A 151 -1.28 -21.57 -11.41
N ASN A 152 -2.36 -20.81 -11.27
CA ASN A 152 -2.32 -19.41 -10.85
C ASN A 152 -2.20 -19.32 -9.31
N TRP A 153 -1.02 -19.61 -8.78
CA TRP A 153 -0.71 -19.55 -7.35
C TRP A 153 0.68 -18.94 -7.15
N TRP A 154 0.81 -18.02 -6.20
CA TRP A 154 2.07 -17.34 -5.88
C TRP A 154 3.22 -18.32 -5.62
N GLY A 155 2.91 -19.52 -5.10
CA GLY A 155 3.92 -20.53 -4.82
C GLY A 155 4.44 -21.27 -6.05
N CYS A 156 3.95 -20.97 -7.25
CA CYS A 156 4.38 -21.61 -8.49
C CYS A 156 4.87 -20.61 -9.55
N VAL A 157 5.62 -19.63 -9.10
CA VAL A 157 6.37 -18.69 -9.96
C VAL A 157 7.86 -19.05 -10.01
N TRP A 158 8.53 -18.68 -11.10
CA TRP A 158 9.97 -18.88 -11.32
C TRP A 158 10.46 -20.33 -11.14
N GLY A 159 9.61 -21.31 -11.50
CA GLY A 159 9.96 -22.73 -11.53
C GLY A 159 10.20 -23.38 -10.16
N GLY A 160 10.02 -22.64 -9.07
CA GLY A 160 10.26 -23.11 -7.71
C GLY A 160 8.98 -23.18 -6.88
N ARG A 161 8.87 -24.20 -6.01
CA ARG A 161 7.78 -24.31 -5.03
C ARG A 161 7.96 -23.27 -3.92
N GLY A 162 6.97 -22.40 -3.75
CA GLY A 162 7.08 -21.18 -2.96
C GLY A 162 8.02 -20.16 -3.60
N GLY A 163 8.26 -20.23 -4.91
CA GLY A 163 9.35 -19.53 -5.61
C GLY A 163 9.34 -18.02 -5.48
N LEU A 164 8.18 -17.40 -5.24
CA LEU A 164 8.06 -15.95 -5.05
C LEU A 164 8.97 -15.47 -3.91
N VAL A 165 8.88 -16.10 -2.75
CA VAL A 165 9.55 -15.64 -1.51
C VAL A 165 11.08 -15.63 -1.63
N PRO A 166 11.77 -16.76 -1.91
CA PRO A 166 13.23 -16.76 -1.99
C PRO A 166 13.73 -15.89 -3.14
N HIS A 167 13.02 -15.82 -4.27
CA HIS A 167 13.43 -14.97 -5.39
C HIS A 167 13.47 -13.49 -4.99
N MET A 168 12.42 -12.99 -4.35
CA MET A 168 12.40 -11.58 -3.93
C MET A 168 13.37 -11.30 -2.78
N GLN A 169 13.51 -12.23 -1.83
CA GLN A 169 14.51 -12.11 -0.76
C GLN A 169 15.93 -12.06 -1.31
N ASP A 170 16.28 -12.94 -2.25
CA ASP A 170 17.59 -12.95 -2.91
C ASP A 170 17.83 -11.63 -3.65
N ARG A 171 16.82 -11.13 -4.36
CA ARG A 171 16.85 -9.82 -5.02
C ARG A 171 17.11 -8.68 -4.03
N ALA A 172 16.42 -8.68 -2.90
CA ALA A 172 16.60 -7.67 -1.84
C ALA A 172 18.00 -7.73 -1.22
N ALA A 173 18.50 -8.94 -0.96
CA ALA A 173 19.82 -9.14 -0.39
C ALA A 173 20.94 -8.70 -1.34
N GLN A 174 20.72 -8.82 -2.65
CA GLN A 174 21.68 -8.47 -3.70
C GLN A 174 21.53 -7.03 -4.22
N ALA A 175 20.60 -6.25 -3.65
CA ALA A 175 20.43 -4.84 -3.98
C ALA A 175 21.76 -4.06 -3.83
N THR A 176 22.03 -3.17 -4.77
CA THR A 176 23.25 -2.33 -4.80
C THR A 176 22.92 -0.87 -5.03
N TYR A 177 23.76 0.03 -4.53
CA TYR A 177 23.69 1.46 -4.84
C TYR A 177 25.11 1.96 -5.14
N LYS A 178 25.30 2.62 -6.28
CA LYS A 178 26.63 3.08 -6.77
C LYS A 178 27.69 1.96 -6.75
N GLY A 179 27.28 0.75 -7.15
CA GLY A 179 28.16 -0.42 -7.23
C GLY A 179 28.56 -1.02 -5.87
N GLN A 180 27.99 -0.53 -4.75
CA GLN A 180 28.21 -1.08 -3.42
C GLN A 180 26.98 -1.87 -2.95
N PRO A 181 27.14 -2.96 -2.18
CA PRO A 181 26.01 -3.65 -1.56
C PRO A 181 25.15 -2.68 -0.74
N TYR A 182 23.85 -2.68 -1.01
CA TYR A 182 22.85 -1.93 -0.27
C TYR A 182 21.58 -2.78 -0.10
N PRO A 183 21.63 -3.85 0.73
CA PRO A 183 20.52 -4.76 0.91
C PRO A 183 19.25 -4.04 1.37
N GLN A 184 18.12 -4.50 0.87
CA GLN A 184 16.80 -3.94 1.16
C GLN A 184 15.98 -4.88 2.04
N THR A 185 15.20 -4.33 2.95
CA THR A 185 14.17 -5.08 3.68
C THR A 185 13.07 -5.49 2.71
N MET A 186 12.70 -6.77 2.70
CA MET A 186 11.51 -7.23 1.98
C MET A 186 10.25 -6.93 2.78
N VAL A 187 9.27 -6.33 2.11
CA VAL A 187 7.92 -6.14 2.65
C VAL A 187 6.93 -6.93 1.80
N TRP A 188 6.05 -7.68 2.45
CA TRP A 188 5.06 -8.51 1.78
C TRP A 188 3.67 -7.97 2.08
N SER A 189 2.94 -7.56 1.05
CA SER A 189 1.52 -7.28 1.17
C SER A 189 0.76 -8.58 0.97
N TRP A 190 0.43 -9.25 2.08
CA TRP A 190 -0.31 -10.50 2.06
C TRP A 190 -1.80 -10.19 1.82
N PHE A 191 -2.23 -10.38 0.58
CA PHE A 191 -3.54 -9.93 0.08
C PHE A 191 -4.24 -11.08 -0.67
N VAL A 192 -4.58 -12.12 0.08
CA VAL A 192 -5.05 -13.40 -0.47
C VAL A 192 -6.54 -13.62 -0.19
N LEU A 193 -7.11 -13.00 0.85
CA LEU A 193 -8.52 -13.16 1.21
C LEU A 193 -9.50 -12.81 0.08
N PRO A 194 -9.29 -11.76 -0.74
CA PRO A 194 -10.16 -11.46 -1.88
C PRO A 194 -10.24 -12.60 -2.91
N HIS A 195 -9.21 -13.47 -2.95
CA HIS A 195 -9.11 -14.58 -3.89
C HIS A 195 -9.55 -15.94 -3.29
N LEU A 196 -10.13 -15.95 -2.08
CA LEU A 196 -10.63 -17.18 -1.49
C LEU A 196 -11.81 -17.78 -2.24
N THR A 197 -12.61 -16.95 -2.92
CA THR A 197 -13.75 -17.40 -3.69
C THR A 197 -13.60 -16.99 -5.16
N PRO A 198 -14.01 -17.83 -6.13
CA PRO A 198 -13.77 -17.58 -7.57
C PRO A 198 -14.48 -16.33 -8.12
N ASN A 199 -15.54 -15.87 -7.46
CA ASN A 199 -16.36 -14.73 -7.86
C ASN A 199 -16.58 -13.79 -6.66
N ALA A 200 -15.54 -13.54 -5.88
CA ALA A 200 -15.65 -12.69 -4.70
C ALA A 200 -16.08 -11.27 -5.11
N THR A 201 -17.12 -10.76 -4.46
CA THR A 201 -17.16 -9.32 -4.18
C THR A 201 -16.33 -9.05 -2.94
N TRP A 202 -15.79 -7.84 -2.78
CA TRP A 202 -14.90 -7.54 -1.65
C TRP A 202 -15.49 -7.88 -0.28
N GLN A 203 -16.81 -7.74 -0.06
CA GLN A 203 -17.43 -8.13 1.23
C GLN A 203 -17.53 -9.65 1.45
N ASP A 204 -17.38 -10.47 0.41
CA ASP A 204 -17.56 -11.92 0.51
C ASP A 204 -16.41 -12.61 1.24
N GLU A 205 -15.25 -11.97 1.35
CA GLU A 205 -14.13 -12.48 2.14
C GLU A 205 -14.47 -12.63 3.62
N VAL A 206 -15.26 -11.72 4.21
CA VAL A 206 -15.71 -11.81 5.62
C VAL A 206 -16.61 -13.02 5.81
N LYS A 207 -17.42 -13.37 4.81
CA LYS A 207 -18.23 -14.60 4.82
C LYS A 207 -17.37 -15.84 4.57
N ALA A 208 -16.36 -15.73 3.71
CA ALA A 208 -15.48 -16.83 3.33
C ALA A 208 -14.66 -17.35 4.52
N VAL A 209 -14.17 -16.47 5.39
CA VAL A 209 -13.43 -16.89 6.59
C VAL A 209 -14.29 -17.63 7.62
N ASN A 210 -15.63 -17.55 7.52
CA ASN A 210 -16.55 -18.35 8.32
C ASN A 210 -16.81 -19.75 7.71
N GLN A 211 -16.19 -20.10 6.60
CA GLN A 211 -16.25 -21.43 6.00
C GLN A 211 -14.94 -22.18 6.29
N VAL A 212 -15.06 -23.35 6.93
CA VAL A 212 -13.89 -24.10 7.44
C VAL A 212 -12.94 -24.49 6.32
N ASP A 213 -13.45 -24.96 5.19
CA ASP A 213 -12.66 -25.41 4.04
C ASP A 213 -11.90 -24.26 3.38
N LEU A 214 -12.56 -23.12 3.16
CA LEU A 214 -11.93 -21.93 2.59
C LEU A 214 -10.86 -21.36 3.54
N LEU A 215 -11.20 -21.21 4.83
CA LEU A 215 -10.25 -20.72 5.82
C LEU A 215 -9.08 -21.69 6.03
N THR A 216 -9.29 -23.01 5.92
CA THR A 216 -8.22 -24.01 5.97
C THR A 216 -7.23 -23.79 4.84
N ARG A 217 -7.71 -23.54 3.61
CA ARG A 217 -6.85 -23.25 2.46
C ARG A 217 -6.01 -21.99 2.70
N TYR A 218 -6.66 -20.92 3.16
CA TYR A 218 -6.00 -19.67 3.51
C TYR A 218 -4.89 -19.84 4.56
N LEU A 219 -5.22 -20.43 5.72
CA LEU A 219 -4.28 -20.59 6.83
C LEU A 219 -3.14 -21.54 6.49
N ASN A 220 -3.39 -22.59 5.70
CA ASN A 220 -2.33 -23.46 5.21
C ASN A 220 -1.38 -22.71 4.26
N ASP A 221 -1.90 -21.83 3.42
CA ASP A 221 -1.08 -21.07 2.47
C ASP A 221 -0.25 -20.00 3.20
N TYR A 222 -0.85 -19.31 4.17
CA TYR A 222 -0.13 -18.38 5.05
C TYR A 222 0.97 -19.09 5.85
N ARG A 223 0.70 -20.28 6.39
CA ARG A 223 1.73 -21.10 7.05
C ARG A 223 2.89 -21.40 6.10
N PHE A 224 2.59 -21.82 4.88
CA PHE A 224 3.60 -22.15 3.88
C PHE A 224 4.42 -20.93 3.46
N PHE A 225 3.76 -19.77 3.27
CA PHE A 225 4.40 -18.48 3.03
C PHE A 225 5.38 -18.11 4.15
N LEU A 226 4.95 -18.18 5.42
CA LEU A 226 5.82 -17.92 6.56
C LEU A 226 7.01 -18.89 6.65
N GLN A 227 6.78 -20.17 6.38
CA GLN A 227 7.86 -21.16 6.32
C GLN A 227 8.88 -20.87 5.22
N LYS A 228 8.45 -20.23 4.12
CA LYS A 228 9.35 -19.77 3.06
C LYS A 228 10.11 -18.51 3.45
N ILE A 229 9.50 -17.61 4.22
CA ILE A 229 10.22 -16.47 4.81
C ILE A 229 11.31 -16.98 5.76
N GLY A 230 10.99 -17.98 6.60
CA GLY A 230 11.93 -18.59 7.51
C GLY A 230 12.49 -17.59 8.51
N THR A 231 13.81 -17.40 8.53
CA THR A 231 14.47 -16.50 9.49
C THR A 231 14.83 -15.14 8.91
N SER A 232 14.37 -14.80 7.70
CA SER A 232 14.63 -13.48 7.12
C SER A 232 13.88 -12.39 7.89
N PRO A 233 14.51 -11.22 8.12
CA PRO A 233 13.89 -10.10 8.83
C PRO A 233 12.96 -9.31 7.89
N ASP A 234 11.95 -9.99 7.34
CA ASP A 234 10.98 -9.41 6.43
C ASP A 234 9.89 -8.64 7.20
N MET A 235 9.10 -7.85 6.48
CA MET A 235 7.90 -7.21 7.00
C MET A 235 6.67 -7.78 6.29
N ILE A 236 5.55 -7.92 6.99
CA ILE A 236 4.30 -8.45 6.43
C ILE A 236 3.18 -7.47 6.73
N ASP A 237 2.52 -6.93 5.70
CA ASP A 237 1.24 -6.23 5.81
C ASP A 237 0.10 -7.26 5.64
N LEU A 238 -0.72 -7.42 6.68
CA LEU A 238 -1.82 -8.39 6.68
C LEU A 238 -3.09 -7.81 6.08
N GLU A 239 -3.51 -8.36 4.95
CA GLU A 239 -4.85 -8.28 4.36
C GLU A 239 -5.41 -6.85 4.36
N ALA A 240 -4.87 -6.04 3.44
CA ALA A 240 -5.43 -4.73 3.14
C ALA A 240 -6.95 -4.82 2.92
N ASP A 241 -7.67 -3.78 3.34
CA ASP A 241 -9.14 -3.65 3.30
C ASP A 241 -9.98 -4.62 4.14
N PHE A 242 -9.55 -5.87 4.33
CA PHE A 242 -10.31 -6.92 5.01
C PHE A 242 -10.83 -6.49 6.38
N TRP A 243 -9.96 -5.86 7.17
CA TRP A 243 -10.30 -5.41 8.51
C TRP A 243 -11.40 -4.34 8.50
N GLY A 244 -11.47 -3.52 7.45
CA GLY A 244 -12.52 -2.53 7.26
C GLY A 244 -13.87 -3.17 6.96
N PHE A 245 -13.92 -4.15 6.05
CA PHE A 245 -15.13 -4.91 5.77
C PHE A 245 -15.63 -5.69 6.99
N ALA A 246 -14.72 -6.30 7.75
CA ALA A 246 -15.07 -7.01 8.97
C ALA A 246 -15.65 -6.06 10.03
N ARG A 247 -15.04 -4.88 10.24
CA ARG A 247 -15.56 -3.83 11.13
C ARG A 247 -16.92 -3.29 10.68
N GLY A 248 -17.14 -3.18 9.36
CA GLY A 248 -18.41 -2.78 8.77
C GLY A 248 -19.52 -3.82 8.95
N THR A 249 -19.16 -5.09 9.16
CA THR A 249 -20.09 -6.20 9.40
C THR A 249 -20.59 -6.24 10.85
N GLY A 250 -19.73 -5.93 11.82
CA GLY A 250 -20.10 -5.94 13.24
C GLY A 250 -18.91 -5.79 14.19
N ASP A 251 -19.12 -6.09 15.47
CA ASP A 251 -18.03 -6.17 16.46
C ASP A 251 -17.10 -7.33 16.10
N VAL A 252 -15.82 -7.04 15.87
CA VAL A 252 -14.78 -8.01 15.48
C VAL A 252 -14.59 -9.15 16.49
N ASN A 253 -15.06 -9.01 17.73
CA ASN A 253 -15.09 -10.09 18.73
C ASN A 253 -16.28 -11.05 18.56
N THR A 254 -17.20 -10.77 17.65
CA THR A 254 -18.42 -11.56 17.45
C THR A 254 -18.67 -11.93 15.99
N VAL A 255 -18.13 -11.15 15.03
CA VAL A 255 -18.13 -11.53 13.62
C VAL A 255 -17.37 -12.85 13.47
N PRO A 256 -17.98 -13.90 12.88
CA PRO A 256 -17.45 -15.25 12.97
C PRO A 256 -16.33 -15.53 11.96
N ALA A 257 -15.33 -16.31 12.38
CA ALA A 257 -14.31 -16.93 11.53
C ALA A 257 -13.94 -18.29 12.12
N GLN A 258 -13.89 -19.36 11.33
CA GLN A 258 -13.82 -20.74 11.87
C GLN A 258 -12.38 -21.21 12.17
N VAL A 259 -11.59 -20.40 12.86
CA VAL A 259 -10.13 -20.60 13.03
C VAL A 259 -9.77 -21.90 13.75
N THR A 260 -10.55 -22.31 14.76
CA THR A 260 -10.28 -23.52 15.54
C THR A 260 -10.37 -24.77 14.68
N ALA A 261 -11.42 -24.85 13.85
CA ALA A 261 -11.63 -25.98 12.96
C ALA A 261 -10.69 -25.93 11.73
N ALA A 262 -10.40 -24.72 11.23
CA ALA A 262 -9.59 -24.54 10.03
C ALA A 262 -8.10 -24.80 10.27
N ALA A 263 -7.58 -24.52 11.47
CA ALA A 263 -6.18 -24.75 11.81
C ALA A 263 -6.02 -25.09 13.30
N PRO A 264 -6.46 -26.27 13.77
CA PRO A 264 -6.48 -26.61 15.20
C PRO A 264 -5.10 -26.53 15.87
N ASN A 265 -4.02 -26.82 15.15
CA ASN A 265 -2.65 -26.81 15.69
C ASN A 265 -2.02 -25.41 15.80
N ASP A 266 -2.56 -24.42 15.10
CA ASP A 266 -2.05 -23.04 15.12
C ASP A 266 -3.02 -22.09 15.81
N CYS A 267 -4.32 -22.24 15.57
CA CYS A 267 -5.36 -21.35 16.05
C CYS A 267 -6.27 -21.98 17.11
N GLY A 268 -5.98 -23.19 17.60
CA GLY A 268 -6.87 -23.92 18.51
C GLY A 268 -7.20 -23.21 19.83
N ASN A 269 -6.37 -22.24 20.23
CA ASN A 269 -6.56 -21.42 21.42
C ASN A 269 -7.28 -20.09 21.13
N GLN A 270 -7.61 -19.80 19.87
CA GLN A 270 -8.27 -18.57 19.46
C GLN A 270 -9.79 -18.76 19.41
N ALA A 271 -10.53 -17.68 19.69
CA ALA A 271 -11.98 -17.68 19.49
C ALA A 271 -12.33 -17.78 18.00
N ASN A 272 -13.46 -18.40 17.65
CA ASN A 272 -13.96 -18.48 16.26
C ASN A 272 -14.56 -17.15 15.79
N THR A 273 -13.72 -16.11 15.72
CA THR A 273 -14.10 -14.73 15.41
C THR A 273 -13.03 -14.05 14.57
N ILE A 274 -13.33 -12.91 13.94
CA ILE A 274 -12.35 -12.12 13.19
C ILE A 274 -11.18 -11.69 14.09
N ALA A 275 -11.45 -11.29 15.33
CA ALA A 275 -10.39 -11.02 16.30
C ALA A 275 -9.50 -12.25 16.55
N GLY A 276 -10.09 -13.44 16.64
CA GLY A 276 -9.33 -14.69 16.76
C GLY A 276 -8.50 -15.02 15.51
N LEU A 277 -9.01 -14.72 14.31
CA LEU A 277 -8.25 -14.85 13.05
C LEU A 277 -7.03 -13.94 13.04
N SER A 278 -7.21 -12.65 13.34
CA SER A 278 -6.12 -11.67 13.37
C SER A 278 -5.01 -12.09 14.35
N ARG A 279 -5.39 -12.47 15.58
CA ARG A 279 -4.45 -12.96 16.59
C ARG A 279 -3.75 -14.24 16.16
N CYS A 280 -4.46 -15.17 15.50
CA CYS A 280 -3.82 -16.37 14.97
C CYS A 280 -2.76 -16.04 13.91
N LEU A 281 -3.03 -15.12 12.96
CA LEU A 281 -2.05 -14.74 11.93
C LEU A 281 -0.78 -14.13 12.55
N ILE A 282 -0.94 -13.29 13.58
CA ILE A 282 0.19 -12.75 14.34
C ILE A 282 0.99 -13.88 15.02
N GLU A 283 0.32 -14.78 15.74
CA GLU A 283 0.97 -15.92 16.43
C GLU A 283 1.66 -16.88 15.45
N MET A 284 1.04 -17.17 14.31
CA MET A 284 1.63 -17.96 13.24
C MET A 284 2.91 -17.31 12.73
N THR A 285 2.93 -15.99 12.57
CA THR A 285 4.15 -15.27 12.17
C THR A 285 5.28 -15.50 13.17
N ARG A 286 5.00 -15.34 14.48
CA ARG A 286 6.00 -15.61 15.53
C ARG A 286 6.52 -17.05 15.51
N LYS A 287 5.66 -18.00 15.16
CA LYS A 287 5.99 -19.43 15.14
C LYS A 287 6.82 -19.84 13.93
N TYR A 288 6.45 -19.38 12.74
CA TYR A 288 7.01 -19.87 11.48
C TYR A 288 8.01 -18.91 10.82
N ALA A 289 7.95 -17.62 11.15
CA ALA A 289 8.89 -16.60 10.68
C ALA A 289 9.35 -15.68 11.83
N PRO A 290 10.12 -16.19 12.81
CA PRO A 290 10.35 -15.52 14.10
C PRO A 290 11.11 -14.19 14.02
N ASN A 291 11.84 -13.95 12.93
CA ASN A 291 12.57 -12.69 12.71
C ASN A 291 11.77 -11.70 11.86
N ALA A 292 10.68 -12.14 11.24
CA ALA A 292 9.82 -11.26 10.47
C ALA A 292 8.95 -10.41 11.42
N THR A 293 8.65 -9.21 10.97
CA THR A 293 7.69 -8.32 11.62
C THR A 293 6.35 -8.38 10.90
N VAL A 294 5.26 -8.25 11.64
CA VAL A 294 3.89 -8.31 11.11
C VAL A 294 3.12 -7.06 11.48
N GLY A 295 2.45 -6.49 10.50
CA GLY A 295 1.61 -5.32 10.61
C GLY A 295 0.15 -5.64 10.38
N LEU A 296 -0.73 -4.91 11.06
CA LEU A 296 -2.15 -4.89 10.75
C LEU A 296 -2.46 -3.68 9.89
N HIS A 297 -3.05 -3.93 8.72
CA HIS A 297 -3.51 -2.87 7.83
C HIS A 297 -4.64 -2.07 8.47
N LEU A 298 -4.49 -0.74 8.53
CA LEU A 298 -5.44 0.21 9.11
C LEU A 298 -6.51 0.63 8.11
N THR A 299 -7.56 -0.19 8.02
CA THR A 299 -8.75 0.16 7.25
C THR A 299 -9.84 0.70 8.18
N CYS A 300 -9.89 2.02 8.37
CA CYS A 300 -10.91 2.69 9.18
C CYS A 300 -11.76 3.70 8.44
N TRP A 301 -12.48 3.29 7.40
CA TRP A 301 -13.32 4.17 6.55
C TRP A 301 -14.38 5.02 7.28
N ASP A 302 -14.63 4.77 8.57
CA ASP A 302 -15.46 5.60 9.44
C ASP A 302 -14.72 6.82 10.05
N TRP A 303 -13.44 7.03 9.72
CA TRP A 303 -12.69 8.25 10.00
C TRP A 303 -13.00 9.34 8.95
N PRO A 304 -12.93 10.65 9.30
CA PRO A 304 -12.68 11.19 10.64
C PRO A 304 -13.89 11.11 11.57
N GLY A 305 -13.63 11.18 12.88
CA GLY A 305 -14.63 11.29 13.94
C GLY A 305 -14.99 10.00 14.68
N ASN A 306 -14.34 8.88 14.34
CA ASN A 306 -14.51 7.58 15.00
C ASN A 306 -13.18 6.93 15.40
N GLU A 307 -12.13 7.73 15.59
CA GLU A 307 -10.76 7.27 15.86
C GLU A 307 -10.71 6.40 17.12
N GLN A 308 -11.45 6.76 18.18
CA GLN A 308 -11.48 5.95 19.42
C GLN A 308 -12.20 4.60 19.22
N LYS A 309 -13.18 4.53 18.32
CA LYS A 309 -13.82 3.25 17.97
C LYS A 309 -12.83 2.39 17.18
N CYS A 310 -12.20 2.96 16.15
CA CYS A 310 -11.14 2.31 15.38
C CYS A 310 -10.04 1.79 16.30
N ALA A 311 -9.51 2.60 17.23
CA ALA A 311 -8.50 2.18 18.20
C ALA A 311 -8.95 1.00 19.08
N ARG A 312 -10.21 0.98 19.54
CA ARG A 312 -10.76 -0.18 20.30
C ARG A 312 -10.87 -1.43 19.45
N ASP A 313 -11.36 -1.30 18.22
CA ASP A 313 -11.49 -2.42 17.29
C ASP A 313 -10.11 -3.04 16.99
N TYR A 314 -9.09 -2.22 16.73
CA TYR A 314 -7.71 -2.71 16.51
C TYR A 314 -7.06 -3.27 17.78
N GLY A 315 -7.41 -2.72 18.96
CA GLY A 315 -7.07 -3.34 20.24
C GLY A 315 -7.62 -4.76 20.34
N ALA A 316 -8.86 -4.99 19.91
CA ALA A 316 -9.48 -6.31 19.88
C ALA A 316 -8.85 -7.25 18.83
N LEU A 317 -8.52 -6.74 17.64
CA LEU A 317 -7.78 -7.49 16.61
C LEU A 317 -6.38 -7.91 17.08
N GLY A 318 -5.82 -7.24 18.09
CA GLY A 318 -4.53 -7.61 18.68
C GLY A 318 -3.37 -6.74 18.21
N ALA A 319 -3.63 -5.50 17.78
CA ALA A 319 -2.60 -4.55 17.30
C ALA A 319 -1.42 -4.37 18.26
N LYS A 320 -1.62 -4.52 19.58
CA LYS A 320 -0.53 -4.46 20.57
C LYS A 320 0.50 -5.58 20.43
N ASN A 321 0.10 -6.71 19.84
CA ASN A 321 0.95 -7.88 19.60
C ASN A 321 1.54 -7.92 18.18
N ALA A 322 1.04 -7.06 17.28
CA ALA A 322 1.71 -6.74 16.01
C ALA A 322 3.00 -5.93 16.27
N ASP A 323 3.79 -5.71 15.23
CA ASP A 323 5.03 -4.91 15.29
C ASP A 323 4.85 -3.50 14.76
N PHE A 324 3.91 -3.33 13.83
CA PHE A 324 3.54 -2.05 13.24
C PHE A 324 2.06 -2.06 12.84
N LEU A 325 1.57 -0.91 12.43
CA LEU A 325 0.30 -0.73 11.75
C LEU A 325 0.59 -0.25 10.34
N VAL A 326 -0.25 -0.60 9.36
CA VAL A 326 -0.07 -0.15 7.98
C VAL A 326 -1.11 0.91 7.66
N GLY A 327 -0.67 2.13 7.37
CA GLY A 327 -1.58 3.23 7.02
C GLY A 327 -1.59 3.46 5.52
N GLU A 328 -2.70 3.91 4.95
CA GLU A 328 -2.82 4.18 3.51
C GLU A 328 -3.05 5.67 3.21
N VAL A 329 -2.80 6.06 1.97
CA VAL A 329 -3.06 7.42 1.47
C VAL A 329 -4.15 7.37 0.38
N GLU A 330 -3.81 6.85 -0.80
CA GLU A 330 -4.75 6.65 -1.90
C GLU A 330 -4.30 5.43 -2.72
N ASP A 331 -5.26 4.77 -3.38
CA ASP A 331 -5.07 3.57 -4.20
C ASP A 331 -4.50 3.84 -5.59
N MET A 332 -4.47 5.10 -6.05
CA MET A 332 -3.83 5.50 -7.30
C MET A 332 -3.61 7.01 -7.37
N ASP A 333 -2.90 7.48 -8.40
CA ASP A 333 -2.59 8.90 -8.59
C ASP A 333 -3.85 9.76 -8.67
N ALA A 334 -3.79 10.97 -8.09
CA ALA A 334 -4.90 11.91 -8.07
C ALA A 334 -5.42 12.27 -9.47
N GLY A 335 -4.51 12.46 -10.43
CA GLY A 335 -4.86 12.71 -11.83
C GLY A 335 -5.58 11.53 -12.49
N LEU A 336 -5.25 10.29 -12.11
CA LEU A 336 -5.95 9.10 -12.61
C LEU A 336 -7.35 8.98 -12.01
N LYS A 337 -7.52 9.24 -10.70
CA LYS A 337 -8.84 9.25 -10.03
C LYS A 337 -9.75 10.36 -10.54
N ALA A 338 -9.18 11.46 -11.03
CA ALA A 338 -9.93 12.58 -11.59
C ALA A 338 -10.57 12.26 -12.95
N LEU A 339 -10.19 11.17 -13.61
CA LEU A 339 -10.82 10.76 -14.88
C LEU A 339 -12.28 10.31 -14.66
N PRO A 340 -13.23 10.65 -15.56
CA PRO A 340 -14.63 10.24 -15.42
C PRO A 340 -14.84 8.73 -15.30
N GLU A 341 -14.08 7.93 -16.04
CA GLU A 341 -14.11 6.46 -16.00
C GLU A 341 -13.68 5.88 -14.64
N ASN A 342 -12.94 6.66 -13.84
CA ASN A 342 -12.45 6.29 -12.52
C ASN A 342 -13.20 7.04 -11.39
N GLY A 343 -14.37 7.60 -11.70
CA GLY A 343 -15.26 8.23 -10.73
C GLY A 343 -15.14 9.76 -10.63
N GLY A 344 -14.17 10.39 -11.30
CA GLY A 344 -14.04 11.84 -11.35
C GLY A 344 -13.75 12.48 -9.99
N HIS A 345 -12.98 11.80 -9.14
CA HIS A 345 -12.71 12.21 -7.77
C HIS A 345 -11.47 13.11 -7.67
N ASN A 346 -11.61 14.27 -7.02
CA ASN A 346 -10.45 15.06 -6.61
C ASN A 346 -9.74 14.36 -5.45
N SER A 347 -8.59 13.76 -5.74
CA SER A 347 -7.77 13.05 -4.75
C SER A 347 -6.42 13.73 -4.50
N PHE A 348 -6.31 15.03 -4.83
CA PHE A 348 -5.24 15.89 -4.32
C PHE A 348 -5.53 16.24 -2.86
N TRP A 349 -4.48 16.33 -2.04
CA TRP A 349 -4.57 16.48 -0.61
C TRP A 349 -4.17 17.89 -0.19
N SER A 350 -5.11 18.59 0.44
CA SER A 350 -4.82 19.88 1.06
C SER A 350 -3.99 19.71 2.33
N GLU A 351 -3.42 20.82 2.80
CA GLU A 351 -2.67 20.87 4.05
C GLU A 351 -3.53 20.45 5.26
N GLU A 352 -4.83 20.76 5.25
CA GLU A 352 -5.78 20.33 6.26
C GLU A 352 -6.00 18.81 6.21
N LYS A 353 -6.10 18.21 5.02
CA LYS A 353 -6.25 16.75 4.86
C LYS A 353 -5.00 16.03 5.38
N TRP A 354 -3.82 16.51 5.04
CA TRP A 354 -2.57 15.98 5.58
C TRP A 354 -2.47 16.10 7.09
N SER A 355 -2.83 17.26 7.64
CA SER A 355 -2.83 17.47 9.09
C SER A 355 -3.78 16.51 9.80
N ALA A 356 -4.97 16.27 9.25
CA ALA A 356 -5.93 15.30 9.77
C ALA A 356 -5.42 13.86 9.66
N GLN A 357 -4.82 13.49 8.53
CA GLN A 357 -4.24 12.15 8.32
C GLN A 357 -3.12 11.86 9.33
N LEU A 358 -2.17 12.80 9.48
CA LEU A 358 -1.06 12.65 10.42
C LEU A 358 -1.58 12.53 11.87
N ALA A 359 -2.61 13.31 12.23
CA ALA A 359 -3.23 13.20 13.55
C ALA A 359 -3.91 11.83 13.76
N TYR A 360 -4.61 11.32 12.74
CA TYR A 360 -5.21 9.99 12.78
C TYR A 360 -4.17 8.88 12.96
N TRP A 361 -3.10 8.88 12.16
CA TRP A 361 -2.00 7.93 12.29
C TRP A 361 -1.34 7.99 13.67
N LYS A 362 -1.12 9.20 14.20
CA LYS A 362 -0.58 9.39 15.54
C LYS A 362 -1.45 8.74 16.62
N ILE A 363 -2.77 9.00 16.58
CA ILE A 363 -3.73 8.41 17.52
C ILE A 363 -3.69 6.89 17.47
N MET A 364 -3.67 6.30 16.27
CA MET A 364 -3.67 4.86 16.11
C MET A 364 -2.34 4.24 16.58
N ALA A 365 -1.22 4.86 16.25
CA ALA A 365 0.11 4.42 16.68
C ALA A 365 0.26 4.44 18.21
N GLU A 366 -0.20 5.52 18.85
CA GLU A 366 -0.19 5.66 20.31
C GLU A 366 -1.14 4.67 20.99
N ALA A 367 -2.32 4.42 20.41
CA ALA A 367 -3.28 3.45 20.93
C ALA A 367 -2.77 2.01 20.88
N ALA A 368 -2.07 1.64 19.80
CA ALA A 368 -1.46 0.33 19.65
C ALA A 368 -0.09 0.22 20.36
N GLY A 369 0.59 1.33 20.60
CA GLY A 369 1.98 1.36 21.04
C GLY A 369 2.94 0.85 19.95
N LYS A 370 2.62 1.10 18.67
CA LYS A 370 3.34 0.57 17.50
C LYS A 370 3.44 1.64 16.41
N PRO A 371 4.55 1.70 15.65
CA PRO A 371 4.69 2.68 14.57
C PRO A 371 3.75 2.40 13.39
N ILE A 372 3.57 3.41 12.55
CA ILE A 372 2.90 3.29 11.24
C ILE A 372 3.94 3.05 10.15
N VAL A 373 3.63 2.16 9.21
CA VAL A 373 4.28 2.08 7.90
C VAL A 373 3.24 2.48 6.87
N VAL A 374 3.52 3.49 6.05
CA VAL A 374 2.54 4.00 5.09
C VAL A 374 2.67 3.26 3.77
N TRP A 375 1.60 2.60 3.36
CA TRP A 375 1.45 1.82 2.14
C TRP A 375 -0.04 1.86 1.72
N GLN A 376 -0.40 1.97 0.45
CA GLN A 376 0.45 2.27 -0.69
C GLN A 376 0.46 3.79 -0.94
N ILE A 377 1.59 4.31 -1.43
CA ILE A 377 1.72 5.72 -1.81
C ILE A 377 1.92 5.80 -3.33
N PRO A 378 0.99 6.42 -4.08
CA PRO A 378 1.15 6.67 -5.52
C PRO A 378 2.39 7.52 -5.81
N VAL A 379 2.98 7.33 -6.99
CA VAL A 379 4.29 7.92 -7.35
C VAL A 379 4.21 9.05 -8.37
N GLY A 380 3.00 9.43 -8.78
CA GLY A 380 2.75 10.60 -9.60
C GLY A 380 3.33 11.89 -9.00
N ASN A 381 3.45 12.90 -9.84
CA ASN A 381 3.92 14.21 -9.42
C ASN A 381 3.36 15.31 -10.34
N MET A 382 3.38 16.56 -9.88
CA MET A 382 2.75 17.67 -10.61
C MET A 382 3.33 17.98 -12.00
N ARG A 383 4.48 17.39 -12.37
CA ARG A 383 5.09 17.57 -13.71
C ARG A 383 4.53 16.61 -14.76
N GLN A 384 3.72 15.64 -14.35
CA GLN A 384 3.10 14.68 -15.25
C GLN A 384 2.00 15.33 -16.12
N ASN A 385 1.65 14.68 -17.23
CA ASN A 385 0.74 15.23 -18.25
C ASN A 385 -0.68 14.63 -18.22
N ASN A 386 -1.00 13.79 -17.22
CA ASN A 386 -2.27 13.07 -17.06
C ASN A 386 -2.63 12.14 -18.23
N THR A 387 -1.63 11.39 -18.73
CA THR A 387 -1.82 10.30 -19.71
C THR A 387 -1.50 8.94 -19.06
N PRO A 388 -1.86 7.79 -19.65
CA PRO A 388 -1.55 6.49 -19.07
C PRO A 388 -0.08 6.38 -18.63
N TYR A 389 0.15 5.91 -17.40
CA TYR A 389 1.47 5.86 -16.74
C TYR A 389 2.12 7.20 -16.40
N HIS A 390 1.43 8.34 -16.58
CA HIS A 390 1.98 9.68 -16.36
C HIS A 390 0.90 10.59 -15.74
N TYR A 391 0.56 10.36 -14.48
CA TYR A 391 -0.49 11.11 -13.77
C TYR A 391 0.03 12.05 -12.70
N GLN A 392 -0.63 13.20 -12.59
CA GLN A 392 -0.31 14.18 -11.57
C GLN A 392 -0.71 13.67 -10.20
N ASP A 393 0.15 13.92 -9.22
CA ASP A 393 -0.09 13.68 -7.81
C ASP A 393 0.76 14.64 -6.97
N ASP A 394 0.46 14.78 -5.68
CA ASP A 394 1.10 15.68 -4.72
C ASP A 394 1.78 14.95 -3.55
N LYS A 395 1.56 13.65 -3.39
CA LYS A 395 1.91 12.90 -2.18
C LYS A 395 3.41 12.73 -2.01
N VAL A 396 4.14 12.36 -3.07
CA VAL A 396 5.60 12.22 -3.02
C VAL A 396 6.25 13.54 -2.58
N ASP A 397 5.93 14.63 -3.27
CA ASP A 397 6.56 15.93 -3.00
C ASP A 397 6.20 16.47 -1.62
N TRP A 398 4.94 16.31 -1.19
CA TRP A 398 4.50 16.77 0.12
C TRP A 398 5.17 15.97 1.25
N LEU A 399 5.19 14.63 1.17
CA LEU A 399 5.77 13.77 2.20
C LEU A 399 7.25 14.07 2.41
N PHE A 400 8.05 14.11 1.33
CA PHE A 400 9.49 14.40 1.44
C PHE A 400 9.77 15.83 1.93
N SER A 401 8.85 16.77 1.74
CA SER A 401 8.98 18.14 2.24
C SER A 401 8.51 18.30 3.70
N ASN A 402 7.89 17.27 4.28
CA ASN A 402 7.28 17.30 5.62
C ASN A 402 7.74 16.13 6.51
N MET A 403 8.93 15.56 6.27
CA MET A 403 9.41 14.35 6.96
C MET A 403 9.42 14.47 8.49
N ASP A 404 9.70 15.65 9.06
CA ASP A 404 9.66 15.85 10.52
C ASP A 404 8.25 15.68 11.10
N ARG A 405 7.23 16.10 10.34
CA ARG A 405 5.81 15.92 10.72
C ARG A 405 5.36 14.48 10.54
N VAL A 406 5.81 13.84 9.46
CA VAL A 406 5.62 12.40 9.21
C VAL A 406 6.19 11.59 10.38
N ALA A 407 7.45 11.82 10.75
CA ALA A 407 8.08 11.13 11.88
C ALA A 407 7.34 11.42 13.20
N SER A 408 6.94 12.67 13.45
CA SER A 408 6.21 13.06 14.67
C SER A 408 4.83 12.41 14.82
N ALA A 409 4.26 11.92 13.72
CA ALA A 409 3.04 11.11 13.68
C ALA A 409 3.31 9.60 13.89
N HIS A 410 4.52 9.23 14.31
CA HIS A 410 4.97 7.85 14.52
C HIS A 410 5.06 7.01 13.24
N VAL A 411 5.20 7.65 12.08
CA VAL A 411 5.48 6.96 10.83
C VAL A 411 6.95 6.54 10.80
N ALA A 412 7.20 5.25 10.66
CA ALA A 412 8.53 4.65 10.59
C ALA A 412 8.92 4.22 9.17
N GLY A 413 8.00 4.19 8.21
CA GLY A 413 8.32 3.91 6.81
C GLY A 413 7.29 4.44 5.83
N LEU A 414 7.73 4.74 4.61
CA LEU A 414 6.92 5.15 3.47
C LEU A 414 7.20 4.20 2.30
N LEU A 415 6.16 3.55 1.77
CA LEU A 415 6.25 2.55 0.70
C LEU A 415 5.54 3.06 -0.55
N PHE A 416 6.33 3.37 -1.58
CA PHE A 416 5.89 4.04 -2.80
C PHE A 416 5.71 3.06 -3.97
N GLY A 417 4.59 3.13 -4.68
CA GLY A 417 4.44 2.38 -5.92
C GLY A 417 3.06 2.53 -6.57
N GLN A 418 2.95 2.00 -7.79
CA GLN A 418 1.73 2.07 -8.60
C GLN A 418 0.59 1.25 -7.97
N GLY A 419 -0.57 1.86 -7.75
CA GLY A 419 -1.73 1.16 -7.19
C GLY A 419 -2.77 0.70 -8.21
N SER A 420 -2.60 1.10 -9.48
CA SER A 420 -3.30 0.52 -10.63
C SER A 420 -2.33 0.26 -11.78
N ASP A 421 -2.73 -0.66 -12.65
CA ASP A 421 -2.17 -0.97 -13.96
C ASP A 421 -1.94 0.23 -14.88
N LYS A 422 -2.64 1.36 -14.68
CA LYS A 422 -2.42 2.60 -15.46
C LYS A 422 -1.76 3.72 -14.66
N SER A 423 -1.52 3.51 -13.36
CA SER A 423 -0.89 4.54 -12.52
C SER A 423 0.52 4.85 -13.03
N THR A 424 1.00 6.03 -12.67
CA THR A 424 2.41 6.37 -12.78
C THR A 424 3.24 5.28 -12.10
N THR A 425 4.29 4.84 -12.77
CA THR A 425 5.24 3.88 -12.24
C THR A 425 6.51 4.63 -11.83
N ILE A 426 7.40 3.92 -11.13
CA ILE A 426 8.67 4.51 -10.69
C ILE A 426 9.56 4.85 -11.89
N GLU A 427 9.39 4.14 -13.00
CA GLU A 427 10.11 4.33 -14.26
C GLU A 427 9.55 5.51 -15.06
N THR A 428 8.28 5.85 -14.86
CA THR A 428 7.57 6.86 -15.67
C THR A 428 7.32 8.18 -14.92
N ASP A 429 7.66 8.25 -13.63
CA ASP A 429 7.52 9.46 -12.80
C ASP A 429 8.51 10.59 -13.16
N GLY A 430 9.39 10.38 -14.14
CA GLY A 430 10.42 11.34 -14.53
C GLY A 430 11.61 11.42 -13.57
N GLY A 431 11.84 10.37 -12.77
CA GLY A 431 12.92 10.27 -11.79
C GLY A 431 12.66 11.04 -10.49
N ASN A 432 11.41 11.46 -10.22
CA ASN A 432 11.10 12.30 -9.06
C ASN A 432 11.38 11.56 -7.74
N LEU A 433 10.84 10.36 -7.59
CA LEU A 433 11.03 9.54 -6.39
C LEU A 433 12.51 9.18 -6.17
N PHE A 434 13.26 8.91 -7.24
CA PHE A 434 14.70 8.65 -7.16
C PHE A 434 15.46 9.88 -6.64
N ALA A 435 15.23 11.06 -7.23
CA ALA A 435 15.87 12.30 -6.81
C ALA A 435 15.57 12.63 -5.33
N LYS A 436 14.31 12.48 -4.91
CA LYS A 436 13.89 12.71 -3.51
C LYS A 436 14.53 11.72 -2.55
N THR A 437 14.59 10.44 -2.90
CA THR A 437 15.21 9.40 -2.07
C THR A 437 16.71 9.65 -1.91
N ILE A 438 17.41 10.02 -2.98
CA ILE A 438 18.84 10.38 -2.92
C ILE A 438 19.05 11.60 -2.01
N ALA A 439 18.27 12.67 -2.21
CA ALA A 439 18.38 13.89 -1.41
C ALA A 439 18.15 13.61 0.09
N TYR A 440 17.12 12.83 0.42
CA TYR A 440 16.79 12.43 1.78
C TYR A 440 17.92 11.63 2.45
N ARG A 441 18.60 10.74 1.73
CA ARG A 441 19.75 10.01 2.30
C ARG A 441 20.99 10.87 2.44
N ASN A 442 21.25 11.73 1.47
CA ASN A 442 22.39 12.64 1.56
C ASN A 442 22.25 13.64 2.71
N SER A 443 21.01 13.96 3.15
CA SER A 443 20.77 14.79 4.33
C SER A 443 20.85 14.03 5.66
N GLY A 444 21.14 12.73 5.64
CA GLY A 444 21.21 11.87 6.84
C GLY A 444 19.87 11.25 7.26
N GLY A 445 18.78 11.50 6.53
CA GLY A 445 17.43 11.05 6.86
C GLY A 445 16.80 11.74 8.08
N THR A 446 15.50 11.53 8.28
CA THR A 446 14.76 12.07 9.42
C THR A 446 14.72 11.03 10.54
N PRO A 447 15.17 11.35 11.76
CA PRO A 447 15.14 10.44 12.90
C PRO A 447 13.74 9.90 13.19
N LEU A 448 13.65 8.64 13.60
CA LEU A 448 12.39 8.04 14.04
C LEU A 448 11.91 8.68 15.34
N ASN A 449 10.59 8.87 15.43
CA ASN A 449 9.89 9.16 16.69
C ASN A 449 8.90 8.03 16.92
N LEU A 450 9.36 6.92 17.53
CA LEU A 450 8.51 5.73 17.77
C LEU A 450 7.71 5.88 19.08
N PRO A 451 6.46 5.36 19.15
CA PRO A 451 5.61 5.40 20.34
C PRO A 451 6.28 4.91 21.62
#